data_AF-A0A836WC65-F1
#
_entry.id   AF-A0A836WC65-F1
#
_cell.length_a   1.000
_cell.length_b   1.000
_cell.length_c   1.000
_cell.angle_alpha   90.00
_cell.angle_beta   90.00
_cell.angle_gamma   90.00
#
_symmetry.space_group_name_H-M   'P 1'
#
loop_
_entity.id
_entity.type
_entity.pdbx_description
1 polymer ?
#
loop_
_entity_poly.entity_id
_entity_poly.type
_entity_poly.pdbx_seq_one_letter_code
_entity_poly.pdbx_strand_id
1 'polypeptide(L)' 'GVTLHIDCLRGNNAHHVAETIFKAFGRALRMALAPDERMQGMMPSTKGKL' A
#
# COMPACT_ATOMS: atom_id res chain seq x y z
N GLY A 1 -5.01 8.92 -8.52
CA GLY A 1 -3.75 8.95 -7.74
C GLY A 1 -3.88 8.04 -6.54
N VAL A 2 -2.91 8.01 -5.63
CA VAL A 2 -2.97 7.19 -4.41
C VAL A 2 -2.76 8.05 -3.17
N THR A 3 -3.36 7.65 -2.06
CA THR A 3 -3.00 8.18 -0.74
C THR A 3 -1.95 7.23 -0.15
N LEU A 4 -0.78 7.76 0.22
CA LEU A 4 0.35 6.97 0.72
C LEU A 4 0.85 7.54 2.04
N HIS A 5 0.91 6.69 3.05
CA HIS A 5 1.55 6.99 4.32
C HIS A 5 2.66 5.97 4.56
N ILE A 6 3.82 6.46 4.97
CA ILE A 6 4.97 5.62 5.31
C ILE A 6 5.47 6.13 6.65
N ASP A 7 5.62 5.21 7.60
CA ASP A 7 6.27 5.47 8.87
C ASP A 7 7.35 4.42 9.09
N CYS A 8 8.56 4.89 9.42
CA CYS A 8 9.66 4.03 9.81
C CYS A 8 9.85 4.17 11.33
N LEU A 9 9.18 3.28 12.07
CA LEU A 9 9.08 3.36 13.53
C LEU A 9 10.44 3.48 14.24
N ARG A 10 11.49 2.86 13.67
CA ARG A 10 12.87 2.88 14.19
C ARG A 10 13.88 2.66 13.05
N GLY A 11 15.06 3.27 13.17
CA GLY A 11 16.20 2.97 12.29
C GLY A 11 17.42 3.84 12.56
N ASN A 12 18.62 3.25 12.47
CA ASN A 12 19.91 3.96 12.65
C ASN A 12 20.78 3.96 11.38
N ASN A 13 20.45 3.12 10.39
CA ASN A 13 21.20 2.99 9.15
C ASN A 13 20.30 3.40 7.98
N ALA A 14 20.71 4.41 7.21
CA ALA A 14 19.92 4.97 6.11
C ALA A 14 19.61 3.95 5.00
N HIS A 15 20.55 3.04 4.70
CA HIS A 15 20.34 1.99 3.71
C HIS A 15 19.24 1.02 4.17
N HIS A 16 19.28 0.55 5.41
CA HIS A 16 18.25 -0.33 5.97
C HIS A 16 16.88 0.35 6.09
N VAL A 17 16.85 1.65 6.44
CA VAL A 17 15.61 2.43 6.49
C VAL A 17 14.95 2.48 5.11
N ALA A 18 15.70 2.88 4.08
CA ALA A 18 15.19 2.93 2.71
C ALA A 18 14.72 1.55 2.24
N GLU A 19 15.54 0.52 2.41
CA GLU A 19 15.20 -0.85 2.01
C GLU A 19 13.92 -1.35 2.70
N THR A 20 13.77 -1.09 4.00
CA THR A 20 12.57 -1.47 4.77
C THR A 20 11.34 -0.76 4.26
N ILE A 21 11.44 0.54 3.96
CA ILE A 21 10.36 1.33 3.37
C ILE A 21 9.91 0.72 2.04
N PHE A 22 10.83 0.44 1.11
CA PHE A 22 10.48 -0.13 -0.20
C PHE A 22 9.90 -1.54 -0.09
N LYS A 23 10.41 -2.37 0.82
CA LYS A 23 9.85 -3.70 1.10
C LYS A 23 8.43 -3.62 1.68
N ALA A 24 8.18 -2.69 2.60
CA ALA A 24 6.87 -2.49 3.20
C ALA A 24 5.87 -1.94 2.16
N PHE A 25 6.29 -0.93 1.40
CA PHE A 25 5.51 -0.36 0.30
C PHE A 25 5.12 -1.42 -0.73
N GLY A 26 6.08 -2.24 -1.19
CA GLY A 26 5.81 -3.29 -2.17
C GLY A 26 4.77 -4.31 -1.68
N ARG A 27 4.79 -4.67 -0.39
CA ARG A 27 3.77 -5.53 0.21
C ARG A 27 2.40 -4.85 0.28
N ALA A 28 2.35 -3.61 0.75
CA ALA A 28 1.10 -2.85 0.85
C ALA A 28 0.46 -2.66 -0.53
N LEU A 29 1.26 -2.30 -1.53
CA LEU A 29 0.80 -2.14 -2.91
C LEU A 29 0.28 -3.46 -3.50
N ARG A 30 1.00 -4.57 -3.27
CA ARG A 30 0.53 -5.90 -3.70
C ARG A 30 -0.83 -6.24 -3.09
N MET A 31 -1.04 -5.96 -1.80
CA MET A 31 -2.33 -6.20 -1.14
C MET A 31 -3.42 -5.30 -1.71
N ALA A 32 -3.14 -4.02 -1.93
CA ALA A 32 -4.11 -3.05 -2.44
C ALA A 32 -4.55 -3.33 -3.89
N LEU A 33 -3.68 -3.93 -4.71
CA LEU A 33 -3.96 -4.26 -6.11
C LEU A 33 -4.45 -5.70 -6.32
N ALA A 34 -4.46 -6.52 -5.26
CA ALA A 34 -4.91 -7.90 -5.37
C ALA A 34 -6.42 -7.94 -5.69
N PRO A 35 -6.87 -8.84 -6.58
CA PRO A 35 -8.30 -9.07 -6.77
C PRO A 35 -8.95 -9.51 -5.46
N ASP A 36 -10.08 -8.87 -5.11
CA ASP A 36 -10.93 -9.32 -4.00
C ASP A 36 -12.16 -10.02 -4.59
N GLU A 37 -12.25 -11.34 -4.38
CA GLU A 37 -13.38 -12.15 -4.85
C GLU A 37 -14.73 -11.68 -4.29
N ARG A 38 -14.73 -11.05 -3.11
CA ARG A 38 -15.95 -10.52 -2.48
C ARG A 38 -16.45 -9.23 -3.10
N MET A 39 -15.62 -8.56 -3.90
CA MET A 39 -15.91 -7.28 -4.55
C MET A 39 -15.88 -7.37 -6.09
N GLN A 40 -16.01 -8.58 -6.65
CA GLN A 40 -15.99 -8.77 -8.11
C GLN A 40 -17.03 -7.90 -8.82
N GLY A 41 -16.56 -7.11 -9.80
CA GLY A 41 -17.39 -6.21 -10.59
C GLY A 41 -17.90 -4.97 -9.84
N MET A 42 -17.53 -4.76 -8.58
CA MET A 42 -17.96 -3.62 -7.77
C MET A 42 -16.86 -2.56 -7.68
N MET A 43 -17.24 -1.29 -7.81
CA MET A 43 -16.35 -0.17 -7.52
C MET A 43 -16.22 -0.01 -6.00
N PRO A 44 -15.01 -0.08 -5.41
CA PRO A 44 -14.81 0.03 -3.96
C PRO A 44 -14.88 1.49 -3.47
N SER A 45 -15.97 2.18 -3.81
CA SER A 45 -16.24 3.57 -3.44
C SER A 45 -17.74 3.81 -3.39
N THR A 46 -18.23 4.37 -2.28
CA THR A 46 -19.65 4.75 -2.12
C THR A 46 -20.07 5.88 -3.07
N LYS A 47 -19.10 6.60 -3.65
CA LYS A 47 -19.35 7.65 -4.65
C LYS A 47 -19.37 7.11 -6.09
N GLY A 48 -19.18 5.80 -6.29
CA GLY A 48 -19.19 5.16 -7.60
C GLY A 48 -17.98 5.46 -8.49
N LYS A 49 -16.97 6.18 -7.98
CA LYS A 49 -15.71 6.50 -8.69
C LYS A 49 -14.52 6.61 -7.73
N LEU A 50 -13.31 6.53 -8.29
CA LEU A 50 -12.02 6.74 -7.62
C LEU A 50 -11.39 8.09 -8.02
#